data_AF-A0A844EEK7-F1
#
_entry.id   AF-A0A844EEK7-F1
#
_cell.length_a   1.000
_cell.length_b   1.000
_cell.length_c   1.000
_cell.angle_alpha   90.00
_cell.angle_beta   90.00
_cell.angle_gamma   90.00
#
_symmetry.space_group_name_H-M   'P 1'
#
loop_
_entity.id
_entity.type
_entity.pdbx_description
1 polymer ?
#
loop_
_entity_poly.entity_id
_entity_poly.type
_entity_poly.pdbx_seq_one_letter_code
_entity_poly.pdbx_strand_id
1 'polypeptide(L)' 'PENPDLSRFDTRKVTNMFAMFRNIPNLTSLDLSNFDTHNVTTMTDMFKQDTNLWKLKLGSNAVLSRDTKLPEAPAFGTSI' A
#
# COMPACT_ATOMS: atom_id res chain seq x y z
N PRO A 1 8.87 9.69 11.60
CA PRO A 1 7.79 9.58 10.60
C PRO A 1 6.63 8.73 11.15
N GLU A 2 5.43 9.31 11.17
CA GLU A 2 4.22 8.62 11.64
C GLU A 2 3.61 7.84 10.47
N ASN A 3 3.30 6.56 10.71
CA ASN A 3 2.54 5.77 9.75
C ASN A 3 1.05 6.07 9.96
N PRO A 4 0.24 6.19 8.89
CA PRO A 4 -1.19 6.40 9.04
C PRO A 4 -1.85 5.21 9.75
N ASP A 5 -2.68 5.47 10.75
CA ASP A 5 -3.55 4.44 11.33
C ASP A 5 -4.75 4.21 10.42
N LEU A 6 -4.76 3.05 9.76
CA LEU A 6 -5.80 2.63 8.83
C LEU A 6 -6.71 1.54 9.40
N SER A 7 -6.56 1.19 10.68
CA SER A 7 -7.24 0.05 11.31
C SER A 7 -8.77 0.11 11.26
N ARG A 8 -9.33 1.32 11.10
CA ARG A 8 -10.77 1.58 11.05
C ARG A 8 -11.35 1.63 9.64
N PHE A 9 -10.54 1.50 8.60
CA PHE A 9 -11.01 1.53 7.21
C PHE A 9 -11.77 0.24 6.89
N ASP A 10 -13.00 0.39 6.40
CA ASP A 10 -13.78 -0.69 5.80
C ASP A 10 -13.71 -0.57 4.28
N THR A 11 -12.88 -1.39 3.64
CA THR A 11 -12.66 -1.33 2.19
C THR A 11 -13.51 -2.35 1.42
N ARG A 12 -14.39 -3.11 2.08
CA ARG A 12 -15.13 -4.23 1.47
C ARG A 12 -16.01 -3.82 0.29
N LYS A 13 -16.37 -2.54 0.16
CA LYS A 13 -17.19 -2.02 -0.94
C LYS A 13 -16.41 -1.09 -1.89
N VAL A 14 -15.12 -0.91 -1.66
CA VAL A 14 -14.29 -0.02 -2.47
C VAL A 14 -14.01 -0.69 -3.81
N THR A 15 -14.26 0.03 -4.90
CA THR A 15 -13.97 -0.43 -6.26
C THR A 15 -12.76 0.27 -6.88
N ASN A 16 -12.36 1.41 -6.34
CA ASN A 16 -11.26 2.23 -6.87
C ASN A 16 -10.31 2.67 -5.75
N MET A 17 -9.05 2.26 -5.86
CA MET A 17 -7.93 2.64 -5.00
C MET A 17 -6.80 3.33 -5.81
N PHE A 18 -7.14 3.93 -6.95
CA PHE A 18 -6.20 4.67 -7.79
C PHE A 18 -5.42 5.71 -6.97
N ALA A 19 -4.08 5.64 -7.06
CA ALA A 19 -3.16 6.59 -6.44
C ALA A 19 -3.38 6.85 -4.93
N MET A 20 -3.98 5.91 -4.18
CA MET A 20 -4.39 6.13 -2.78
C MET A 20 -3.25 6.54 -1.84
N PHE A 21 -2.03 6.05 -2.07
CA PHE A 21 -0.85 6.36 -1.27
C PHE A 21 0.20 7.18 -2.03
N ARG A 22 -0.10 7.68 -3.23
CA ARG A 22 0.86 8.33 -4.10
C ARG A 22 1.59 9.52 -3.45
N ASN A 23 2.92 9.52 -3.57
CA ASN A 23 3.80 10.64 -3.22
C ASN A 23 3.71 11.06 -1.74
N ILE A 24 3.86 10.09 -0.84
CA ILE A 24 3.99 10.29 0.61
C ILE A 24 5.48 10.17 0.98
N PRO A 25 6.22 11.30 1.07
CA PRO A 25 7.69 11.28 1.10
C PRO A 25 8.32 10.57 2.30
N ASN A 26 7.55 10.39 3.37
CA ASN A 26 8.04 9.81 4.63
C ASN A 26 7.39 8.46 4.97
N LEU A 27 6.65 7.87 4.03
CA LEU A 27 6.03 6.56 4.23
C LEU A 27 7.11 5.49 4.14
N THR A 28 7.41 4.84 5.26
CA THR A 28 8.42 3.75 5.32
C THR A 28 7.77 2.40 5.53
N SER A 29 6.63 2.37 6.23
CA SER A 29 5.84 1.16 6.41
C SER A 29 4.36 1.43 6.36
N LEU A 30 3.59 0.45 5.87
CA LEU A 30 2.15 0.53 5.78
C LEU A 30 1.52 -0.81 6.19
N ASP A 31 0.52 -0.74 7.06
CA ASP A 31 -0.28 -1.91 7.45
C ASP A 31 -1.61 -1.88 6.70
N LEU A 32 -1.77 -2.78 5.74
CA LEU A 32 -3.00 -3.01 4.98
C LEU A 32 -3.65 -4.35 5.38
N SER A 33 -3.38 -4.86 6.58
CA SER A 33 -3.91 -6.16 7.00
C SER A 33 -5.43 -6.21 7.14
N ASN A 34 -6.08 -5.07 7.33
CA ASN A 34 -7.54 -4.95 7.34
C ASN A 34 -8.16 -4.64 5.97
N PHE A 35 -7.34 -4.44 4.93
CA PHE A 35 -7.87 -4.15 3.60
C PHE A 35 -8.42 -5.43 2.96
N ASP A 36 -9.65 -5.30 2.47
CA ASP A 36 -10.27 -6.20 1.51
C ASP A 36 -10.23 -5.55 0.13
N THR A 37 -9.50 -6.16 -0.80
CA THR A 37 -9.36 -5.66 -2.17
C THR A 37 -10.13 -6.47 -3.20
N HIS A 38 -11.02 -7.38 -2.77
CA HIS A 38 -11.69 -8.31 -3.68
C HIS A 38 -12.63 -7.61 -4.68
N ASN A 39 -13.22 -6.48 -4.27
CA ASN A 39 -14.11 -5.68 -5.13
C ASN A 39 -13.37 -4.56 -5.89
N VAL A 40 -12.07 -4.40 -5.67
CA VAL A 40 -11.29 -3.31 -6.26
C VAL A 40 -10.92 -3.65 -7.70
N THR A 41 -11.36 -2.80 -8.63
CA THR A 41 -11.08 -2.93 -10.06
C THR A 41 -9.94 -2.02 -10.53
N THR A 42 -9.51 -1.06 -9.71
CA THR A 42 -8.46 -0.10 -10.08
C THR A 42 -7.53 0.16 -8.91
N MET A 43 -6.23 -0.15 -9.09
CA MET A 43 -5.16 0.15 -8.13
C MET A 43 -3.94 0.79 -8.81
N THR A 44 -4.09 1.26 -10.06
CA THR A 44 -3.00 1.85 -10.82
C THR A 44 -2.37 3.01 -10.04
N ASP A 45 -1.03 3.07 -10.06
CA ASP A 45 -0.24 4.14 -9.43
C ASP A 45 -0.46 4.31 -7.91
N MET A 46 -1.03 3.30 -7.22
CA MET A 46 -1.35 3.34 -5.78
C MET A 46 -0.18 3.78 -4.89
N PHE A 47 1.04 3.35 -5.20
CA PHE A 47 2.28 3.68 -4.46
C PHE A 47 3.28 4.50 -5.27
N LYS A 48 2.80 5.17 -6.33
CA LYS A 48 3.69 5.91 -7.23
C LYS A 48 4.44 7.00 -6.46
N GLN A 49 5.76 7.07 -6.67
CA GLN A 49 6.66 8.03 -6.00
C GLN A 49 6.85 7.80 -4.49
N ASP A 50 6.39 6.68 -3.91
CA ASP A 50 6.67 6.31 -2.51
C ASP A 50 8.00 5.58 -2.38
N THR A 51 9.10 6.21 -2.77
CA THR A 51 10.43 5.56 -2.87
C THR A 51 11.01 5.09 -1.53
N ASN A 52 10.42 5.50 -0.40
CA ASN A 52 10.86 5.12 0.94
C ASN A 52 10.04 3.97 1.55
N LEU A 53 8.93 3.56 0.93
CA LEU A 53 8.09 2.48 1.42
C LEU A 53 8.82 1.15 1.21
N TRP A 54 9.14 0.46 2.29
CA TRP A 54 9.91 -0.79 2.22
C TRP A 54 9.26 -1.95 2.95
N LYS A 55 8.34 -1.63 3.86
CA LYS A 55 7.59 -2.63 4.63
C LYS A 55 6.11 -2.49 4.35
N LEU A 56 5.54 -3.50 3.72
CA LEU A 56 4.11 -3.62 3.52
C LEU A 56 3.60 -4.86 4.25
N LYS A 57 2.62 -4.69 5.14
CA LYS A 57 1.92 -5.81 5.76
C LYS A 57 0.58 -6.01 5.07
N LEU A 58 0.36 -7.20 4.53
CA LEU A 58 -0.87 -7.57 3.83
C LEU A 58 -1.66 -8.59 4.64
N GLY A 59 -2.99 -8.47 4.56
CA GLY A 59 -3.93 -9.46 5.08
C GLY A 59 -4.30 -10.48 4.00
N SER A 60 -5.01 -11.53 4.37
CA SER A 60 -5.43 -12.59 3.43
C SER A 60 -6.30 -12.09 2.27
N ASN A 61 -7.02 -10.98 2.47
CA ASN A 61 -7.93 -10.41 1.48
C ASN A 61 -7.30 -9.23 0.71
N ALA A 62 -6.05 -8.86 1.03
CA ALA A 62 -5.33 -7.79 0.38
C ALA A 62 -4.45 -8.37 -0.74
N VAL A 63 -5.00 -8.40 -1.95
CA VAL A 63 -4.27 -8.75 -3.18
C VAL A 63 -4.00 -7.47 -3.98
N LEU A 64 -2.75 -7.25 -4.36
CA LEU A 64 -2.31 -6.09 -5.13
C LEU A 64 -2.15 -6.42 -6.62
N SER A 65 -2.50 -5.48 -7.48
CA SER A 65 -2.25 -5.59 -8.92
C SER A 65 -0.80 -5.21 -9.27
N ARG A 66 -0.34 -5.66 -10.45
CA ARG A 66 1.03 -5.42 -10.94
C ARG A 66 1.34 -3.96 -11.23
N ASP A 67 0.32 -3.14 -11.45
CA ASP A 67 0.42 -1.73 -11.85
C ASP A 67 0.30 -0.73 -10.68
N THR A 68 0.34 -1.23 -9.44
CA THR A 68 0.32 -0.43 -8.20
C THR A 68 1.55 0.48 -8.04
N LYS A 69 2.62 0.25 -8.81
CA LYS A 69 3.91 0.95 -8.72
C LYS A 69 4.57 0.82 -7.35
N LEU A 70 4.50 -0.39 -6.77
CA LEU A 70 5.31 -0.71 -5.59
C LEU A 70 6.79 -0.33 -5.85
N PRO A 71 7.44 0.39 -4.91
CA PRO A 71 8.85 0.71 -5.03
C PRO A 71 9.70 -0.56 -4.92
N GLU A 72 10.93 -0.48 -5.43
CA GLU A 72 11.94 -1.50 -5.13
C GLU A 72 12.29 -1.44 -3.64
N ALA A 73 12.66 -2.59 -3.06
CA ALA A 73 13.15 -2.62 -1.69
C ALA A 73 14.37 -1.70 -1.57
N PRO A 74 14.46 -0.85 -0.52
CA PRO A 74 15.60 0.03 -0.36
C PRO A 74 16.88 -0.79 -0.15
N ALA A 75 17.97 -0.30 -0.74
CA ALA A 75 19.29 -0.90 -0.57
C ALA A 75 19.80 -0.87 0.89
N PHE A 76 19.26 0.02 1.72
CA PHE A 76 19.66 0.20 3.12
C PHE A 76 18.53 -0.18 4.07
N GLY A 77 18.83 -1.00 5.08
CA GLY A 77 17.85 -1.42 6.11
C GLY A 77 17.03 -2.66 5.77
N THR A 78 17.15 -3.21 4.56
CA THR A 78 16.55 -4.50 4.21
C THR A 78 17.38 -5.64 4.80
N SER A 79 16.83 -6.36 5.77
CA SER A 79 17.37 -7.64 6.27
C SER A 79 16.50 -8.78 5.72
N ILE A 80 17.12 -9.77 5.07
CA ILE A 80 16.46 -10.97 4.51
C ILE A 80 16.28 -12.02 5.60
#